data_AF-A0AA50DY56-F1
#
_entry.id   AF-A0AA50DY56-F1
#
_cell.length_a   1.000
_cell.length_b   1.000
_cell.length_c   1.000
_cell.angle_alpha   90.00
_cell.angle_beta   90.00
_cell.angle_gamma   90.00
#
_symmetry.space_group_name_H-M   'P 1'
#
loop_
_entity.id
_entity.type
_entity.pdbx_description
1 polymer ?
#
loop_
_entity_poly.entity_id
_entity_poly.type
_entity_poly.pdbx_seq_one_letter_code
_entity_poly.pdbx_strand_id
1 'polypeptide(L)'
;MHDVIGAYQRIDHIYKLYIRSAFPMRYRVLAEEREKILSRPGLLSQPRLIEPVPVYKSSGKNLIKAAQDLPGYEDLVSLGQTLFPSGLELYQHQWESLEAVCKNGQDIVVTTGTGSGKTECFLLPLLAQLAKESQSWEECPLHQQTNIGGISKSTPPNLLFHNGTTQNVPKQFGHWFYIPSMH
;
A
#
# COMPACT_ATOMS: atom_id res chain seq x y z
N MET A 1 -18.33 -8.49 -15.41
CA MET A 1 -18.24 -7.09 -15.88
C MET A 1 -18.88 -6.21 -14.82
N HIS A 2 -18.12 -5.32 -14.18
CA HIS A 2 -18.67 -4.47 -13.12
C HIS A 2 -19.51 -3.35 -13.73
N ASP A 3 -20.80 -3.31 -13.41
CA ASP A 3 -21.73 -2.26 -13.83
C ASP A 3 -21.53 -0.98 -12.99
N VAL A 4 -20.57 -0.17 -13.39
CA VAL A 4 -20.23 1.11 -12.77
C VAL A 4 -21.38 2.13 -12.88
N ILE A 5 -22.18 2.03 -13.95
CA ILE A 5 -23.31 2.92 -14.21
C ILE A 5 -24.42 2.66 -13.20
N GLY A 6 -24.81 1.39 -13.04
CA GLY A 6 -25.81 1.00 -12.06
C GLY A 6 -25.31 1.12 -10.62
N ALA A 7 -24.02 0.94 -10.35
CA ALA A 7 -23.46 1.19 -9.02
C ALA A 7 -23.71 2.64 -8.58
N TYR A 8 -23.41 3.60 -9.45
CA TYR A 8 -23.72 5.01 -9.21
C TYR A 8 -25.23 5.23 -8.98
N GLN A 9 -26.09 4.67 -9.84
CA GLN A 9 -27.55 4.85 -9.73
C GLN A 9 -28.09 4.28 -8.41
N ARG A 10 -27.57 3.14 -7.96
CA ARG A 10 -27.94 2.53 -6.69
C ARG A 10 -27.52 3.39 -5.51
N ILE A 11 -26.29 3.91 -5.51
CA ILE A 11 -25.80 4.79 -4.43
C ILE A 11 -26.63 6.06 -4.37
N ASP A 12 -26.86 6.73 -5.50
CA ASP A 12 -27.68 7.95 -5.57
C ASP A 12 -29.11 7.70 -5.04
N HIS A 13 -29.70 6.57 -5.42
CA HIS A 13 -31.03 6.17 -4.94
C HIS A 13 -31.06 5.92 -3.43
N ILE A 14 -30.08 5.19 -2.89
CA ILE A 14 -29.98 4.89 -1.45
C ILE A 14 -29.84 6.17 -0.63
N TYR A 15 -29.03 7.13 -1.06
CA TYR A 15 -28.88 8.41 -0.36
C TYR A 15 -30.18 9.21 -0.35
N LYS A 16 -30.90 9.26 -1.49
CA LYS A 16 -32.23 9.89 -1.56
C LYS A 16 -33.22 9.22 -0.60
N LEU A 17 -33.23 7.88 -0.57
CA LEU A 17 -34.08 7.13 0.36
C LEU A 17 -33.75 7.42 1.83
N TYR A 18 -32.47 7.47 2.18
CA TYR A 18 -32.01 7.80 3.53
C TYR A 18 -32.47 9.20 3.95
N ILE A 19 -32.26 10.22 3.11
CA ILE A 19 -32.70 11.58 3.43
C ILE A 19 -34.22 11.62 3.60
N ARG A 20 -34.96 10.89 2.76
CA ARG A 20 -36.41 10.80 2.85
C ARG A 20 -36.89 10.16 4.15
N SER A 21 -36.23 9.10 4.62
CA SER A 21 -36.61 8.38 5.84
C SER A 21 -36.13 9.07 7.12
N ALA A 22 -34.94 9.67 7.10
CA ALA A 22 -34.37 10.37 8.25
C ALA A 22 -35.11 11.70 8.56
N PHE A 23 -35.64 12.36 7.53
CA PHE A 23 -36.34 13.65 7.66
C PHE A 23 -37.76 13.58 7.08
N PRO A 24 -38.71 12.90 7.75
CA PRO A 24 -40.10 12.84 7.29
C PRO A 24 -40.74 14.23 7.38
N MET A 25 -41.40 14.65 6.29
CA MET A 25 -42.07 15.96 6.22
C MET A 25 -43.58 15.77 6.36
N ARG A 26 -44.20 16.55 7.26
CA ARG A 26 -45.64 16.51 7.51
C ARG A 26 -46.48 17.02 6.33
N TYR A 27 -45.96 18.02 5.62
CA TYR A 27 -46.66 18.66 4.50
C TYR A 27 -46.18 18.12 3.16
N ARG A 28 -47.11 17.63 2.35
CA ARG A 28 -46.83 17.07 1.02
C ARG A 28 -46.09 18.04 0.11
N VAL A 29 -46.47 19.32 0.13
CA VAL A 29 -45.82 20.36 -0.70
C VAL A 29 -44.32 20.46 -0.40
N LEU A 30 -43.94 20.44 0.87
CA LEU A 30 -42.52 20.50 1.25
C LEU A 30 -41.75 19.21 0.90
N ALA A 31 -42.42 18.06 0.98
CA ALA A 31 -41.83 16.80 0.54
C ALA A 31 -41.56 16.80 -0.98
N GLU A 32 -42.51 17.32 -1.77
CA GLU A 32 -42.36 17.46 -3.22
C GLU A 32 -41.24 18.44 -3.60
N GLU A 33 -41.14 19.59 -2.92
CA GLU A 33 -40.04 20.54 -3.14
C GLU A 33 -38.68 19.94 -2.81
N ARG A 34 -38.57 19.17 -1.72
CA ARG A 34 -37.36 18.42 -1.41
C ARG A 34 -36.99 17.46 -2.53
N GLU A 35 -37.92 16.65 -3.02
CA GLU A 35 -37.59 15.69 -4.10
C GLU A 35 -37.13 16.38 -5.38
N LYS A 36 -37.72 17.54 -5.72
CA LYS A 36 -37.24 18.36 -6.84
C LYS A 36 -35.81 18.84 -6.63
N ILE A 37 -35.47 19.27 -5.42
CA ILE A 37 -34.12 19.73 -5.06
C ILE A 37 -33.13 18.55 -5.10
N LEU A 38 -33.44 17.43 -4.45
CA LEU A 38 -32.57 16.24 -4.41
C LEU A 38 -32.36 15.59 -5.79
N SER A 39 -33.27 15.82 -6.74
CA SER A 39 -33.14 15.34 -8.11
C SER A 39 -32.23 16.21 -8.98
N ARG A 40 -31.79 17.38 -8.49
CA ARG A 40 -30.87 18.25 -9.25
C ARG A 40 -29.50 17.56 -9.40
N PRO A 41 -28.99 17.39 -10.63
CA PRO A 41 -27.65 16.87 -10.85
C PRO A 41 -26.60 17.69 -10.10
N GLY A 42 -25.61 17.05 -9.50
CA GLY A 42 -24.53 17.73 -8.78
C GLY A 42 -24.83 18.12 -7.34
N LEU A 43 -26.09 18.04 -6.87
CA LEU A 43 -26.42 18.36 -5.48
C LEU A 43 -26.00 17.26 -4.50
N LEU A 44 -26.47 16.03 -4.75
CA LEU A 44 -26.14 14.87 -3.91
C LEU A 44 -24.93 14.11 -4.43
N SER A 45 -24.83 14.01 -5.76
CA SER A 45 -23.79 13.24 -6.43
C SER A 45 -23.28 14.02 -7.63
N GLN A 46 -21.97 14.01 -7.81
CA GLN A 46 -21.34 14.55 -9.01
C GLN A 46 -21.69 13.66 -10.22
N PRO A 47 -21.80 14.23 -11.43
CA PRO A 47 -21.86 13.44 -12.65
C PRO A 47 -20.70 12.45 -12.72
N ARG A 48 -20.96 11.25 -13.24
CA ARG A 48 -19.98 10.17 -13.36
C ARG A 48 -18.74 10.66 -14.14
N LEU A 49 -17.61 10.73 -13.46
CA LEU A 49 -16.30 10.88 -14.08
C LEU A 49 -15.78 9.46 -14.36
N ILE A 50 -15.68 9.09 -15.64
CA ILE A 50 -15.07 7.84 -16.07
C ILE A 50 -13.69 8.20 -16.60
N GLU A 51 -12.66 7.84 -15.85
CA GLU A 51 -11.28 7.96 -16.29
C GLU A 51 -10.77 6.58 -16.73
N PRO A 52 -10.32 6.41 -17.97
CA PRO A 52 -9.64 5.18 -18.35
C PRO A 52 -8.30 5.13 -17.63
N VAL A 53 -8.10 4.12 -16.78
CA VAL A 53 -6.78 3.87 -16.18
C VAL A 53 -5.88 3.31 -17.29
N PRO A 54 -4.78 4.00 -17.66
CA PRO A 54 -3.87 3.48 -18.66
C PRO A 54 -3.26 2.16 -18.19
N VAL A 55 -3.23 1.16 -19.06
CA VAL A 55 -2.54 -0.10 -18.81
C VAL A 55 -1.05 0.15 -19.05
N TYR A 56 -0.29 0.34 -17.98
CA TYR A 56 1.15 0.54 -18.08
C TYR A 56 1.83 -0.75 -18.56
N LYS A 57 2.83 -0.58 -19.44
CA LYS A 57 3.61 -1.70 -19.98
C LYS A 57 4.33 -2.43 -18.84
N SER A 58 4.16 -3.74 -18.75
CA SER A 58 4.96 -4.59 -17.86
C SER A 58 6.42 -4.62 -18.34
N SER A 59 7.35 -4.59 -17.39
CA SER A 59 8.78 -4.83 -17.65
C SER A 59 9.09 -6.32 -17.86
N GLY A 60 8.16 -7.22 -17.51
CA GLY A 60 8.37 -8.68 -17.46
C GLY A 60 9.29 -9.12 -16.29
N LYS A 61 9.63 -8.19 -15.40
CA LYS A 61 10.49 -8.43 -14.24
C LYS A 61 9.68 -8.32 -12.95
N ASN A 62 9.85 -9.30 -12.08
CA ASN A 62 9.44 -9.20 -10.69
C ASN A 62 10.66 -8.73 -9.85
N LEU A 63 10.45 -8.47 -8.56
CA LEU A 63 11.52 -8.05 -7.64
C LEU A 63 12.76 -8.96 -7.66
N ILE A 64 12.56 -10.28 -7.79
CA ILE A 64 13.66 -11.26 -7.81
C ILE A 64 14.52 -11.06 -9.05
N LYS A 65 13.90 -10.99 -10.24
CA LYS A 65 14.63 -10.72 -11.50
C LYS A 65 15.25 -9.33 -11.50
N ALA A 66 14.58 -8.34 -10.94
CA ALA A 66 15.09 -6.98 -10.84
C ALA A 66 16.37 -6.92 -9.99
N ALA A 67 16.41 -7.62 -8.84
CA ALA A 67 17.60 -7.70 -8.00
C ALA A 67 18.75 -8.47 -8.67
N GLN A 68 18.46 -9.52 -9.45
CA GLN A 68 19.49 -10.23 -10.23
C GLN A 68 20.18 -9.32 -11.27
N ASP A 69 19.44 -8.37 -11.83
CA ASP A 69 19.97 -7.40 -12.78
C ASP A 69 20.70 -6.21 -12.10
N LEU A 70 20.70 -6.14 -10.76
CA LEU A 70 21.23 -5.04 -9.95
C LEU A 70 22.29 -5.55 -8.95
N PRO A 71 23.54 -5.76 -9.40
CA PRO A 71 24.60 -6.26 -8.52
C PRO A 71 24.84 -5.30 -7.34
N GLY A 72 24.90 -5.84 -6.12
CA GLY A 72 25.06 -5.08 -4.88
C GLY A 72 23.75 -4.57 -4.26
N TYR A 73 22.59 -4.98 -4.79
CA TYR A 73 21.26 -4.68 -4.25
C TYR A 73 20.42 -5.96 -4.06
N GLU A 74 21.07 -7.10 -3.79
CA GLU A 74 20.42 -8.41 -3.64
C GLU A 74 19.40 -8.42 -2.50
N ASP A 75 19.69 -7.69 -1.43
CA ASP A 75 18.84 -7.58 -0.24
C ASP A 75 17.53 -6.81 -0.48
N LEU A 76 17.39 -6.11 -1.62
CA LEU A 76 16.14 -5.44 -2.02
C LEU A 76 14.97 -6.41 -2.00
N VAL A 77 15.17 -7.68 -2.38
CA VAL A 77 14.10 -8.68 -2.42
C VAL A 77 13.50 -8.87 -1.02
N SER A 78 14.34 -8.88 0.01
CA SER A 78 13.93 -9.16 1.39
C SER A 78 13.06 -8.03 1.97
N LEU A 79 13.45 -6.77 1.78
CA LEU A 79 12.67 -5.61 2.19
C LEU A 79 11.46 -5.40 1.28
N GLY A 80 11.63 -5.55 -0.03
CA GLY A 80 10.59 -5.35 -1.03
C GLY A 80 9.41 -6.31 -0.87
N GLN A 81 9.65 -7.58 -0.56
CA GLN A 81 8.57 -8.58 -0.36
C GLN A 81 7.71 -8.31 0.89
N THR A 82 8.18 -7.49 1.82
CA THR A 82 7.38 -7.07 2.98
C THR A 82 6.31 -6.05 2.59
N LEU A 83 6.58 -5.25 1.55
CA LEU A 83 5.71 -4.15 1.12
C LEU A 83 4.93 -4.47 -0.17
N PHE A 84 5.47 -5.34 -1.02
CA PHE A 84 4.90 -5.69 -2.31
C PHE A 84 4.53 -7.17 -2.37
N PRO A 85 3.38 -7.53 -2.99
CA PRO A 85 3.00 -8.92 -3.17
C PRO A 85 4.07 -9.75 -3.89
N SER A 86 4.29 -10.97 -3.40
CA SER A 86 5.20 -11.93 -4.04
C SER A 86 4.75 -12.21 -5.48
N GLY A 87 5.65 -11.96 -6.44
CA GLY A 87 5.38 -12.18 -7.86
C GLY A 87 4.74 -11.00 -8.60
N LEU A 88 4.57 -9.84 -7.96
CA LEU A 88 4.18 -8.61 -8.65
C LEU A 88 5.19 -8.28 -9.76
N GLU A 89 4.71 -8.13 -10.99
CA GLU A 89 5.51 -7.62 -12.10
C GLU A 89 5.60 -6.10 -12.04
N LEU A 90 6.82 -5.58 -12.15
CA LEU A 90 7.07 -4.16 -12.19
C LEU A 90 6.64 -3.58 -13.53
N TYR A 91 6.06 -2.38 -13.51
CA TYR A 91 5.90 -1.62 -14.73
C TYR A 91 7.24 -1.16 -15.28
N GLN A 92 7.29 -0.94 -16.59
CA GLN A 92 8.49 -0.52 -17.31
C GLN A 92 9.14 0.72 -16.67
N HIS A 93 8.34 1.72 -16.32
CA HIS A 93 8.82 2.96 -15.72
C HIS A 93 9.30 2.79 -14.26
N GLN A 94 8.76 1.82 -13.51
CA GLN A 94 9.25 1.46 -12.18
C GLN A 94 10.62 0.79 -12.27
N TRP A 95 10.79 -0.13 -13.24
CA TRP A 95 12.09 -0.72 -13.54
C TRP A 95 13.11 0.33 -13.97
N GLU A 96 12.77 1.21 -14.90
CA GLU A 96 13.66 2.28 -15.38
C GLU A 96 14.07 3.23 -14.24
N SER A 97 13.15 3.56 -13.33
CA SER A 97 13.45 4.36 -12.13
C SER A 97 14.46 3.66 -11.22
N LEU A 98 14.24 2.37 -10.96
CA LEU A 98 15.14 1.57 -10.13
C LEU A 98 16.52 1.42 -10.78
N GLU A 99 16.57 1.16 -12.08
CA GLU A 99 17.81 1.04 -12.83
C GLU A 99 18.61 2.36 -12.87
N ALA A 100 17.95 3.48 -13.13
CA ALA A 100 18.58 4.80 -13.17
C ALA A 100 19.22 5.18 -11.82
N VAL A 101 18.53 4.95 -10.70
CA VAL A 101 19.07 5.28 -9.37
C VAL A 101 20.15 4.28 -8.98
N CYS A 102 19.86 2.97 -9.02
CA CYS A 102 20.75 1.97 -8.44
C CYS A 102 21.99 1.66 -9.30
N LYS A 103 21.88 1.65 -10.64
CA LYS A 103 23.04 1.43 -11.53
C LYS A 103 23.75 2.72 -11.89
N ASN A 104 23.00 3.75 -12.27
CA ASN A 104 23.58 4.95 -12.88
C ASN A 104 23.84 6.06 -11.85
N GLY A 105 23.32 5.95 -10.63
CA GLY A 105 23.43 6.99 -9.61
C GLY A 105 22.74 8.30 -10.01
N GLN A 106 21.65 8.20 -10.79
CA GLN A 106 20.96 9.36 -11.35
C GLN A 106 19.77 9.78 -10.49
N ASP A 107 19.56 11.09 -10.39
CA ASP A 107 18.31 11.65 -9.91
C ASP A 107 17.21 11.47 -10.96
N ILE A 108 16.00 11.14 -10.52
CA ILE A 108 14.86 10.87 -11.40
C ILE A 108 13.70 11.82 -11.13
N VAL A 109 12.97 12.19 -12.19
CA VAL A 109 11.69 12.90 -12.10
C VAL A 109 10.64 12.07 -12.82
N VAL A 110 9.59 11.67 -12.09
CA VAL A 110 8.55 10.78 -12.63
C VAL A 110 7.27 11.56 -12.90
N THR A 111 6.98 11.85 -14.16
CA THR A 111 5.83 12.66 -14.60
C THR A 111 4.66 11.82 -15.15
N THR A 112 4.26 10.78 -14.42
CA THR A 112 3.17 9.87 -14.85
C THR A 112 1.82 10.23 -14.21
N GLY A 113 0.71 9.83 -14.84
CA GLY A 113 -0.66 10.09 -14.36
C GLY A 113 -0.99 9.48 -13.00
N THR A 114 -2.09 9.86 -12.36
CA THR A 114 -2.55 9.26 -11.10
C THR A 114 -2.76 7.74 -11.23
N GLY A 115 -2.42 6.98 -10.19
CA GLY A 115 -2.49 5.51 -10.23
C GLY A 115 -1.44 4.81 -11.09
N SER A 116 -0.40 5.53 -11.56
CA SER A 116 0.65 4.96 -12.40
C SER A 116 1.63 4.04 -11.69
N GLY A 117 1.78 4.20 -10.38
CA GLY A 117 2.84 3.57 -9.61
C GLY A 117 4.05 4.47 -9.34
N LYS A 118 3.84 5.80 -9.27
CA LYS A 118 4.88 6.77 -8.83
C LYS A 118 5.45 6.44 -7.46
N THR A 119 4.59 5.96 -6.55
CA THR A 119 4.98 5.58 -5.20
C THR A 119 6.06 4.51 -5.25
N GLU A 120 5.90 3.50 -6.09
CA GLU A 120 6.86 2.43 -6.31
C GLU A 120 8.13 2.93 -6.98
N CYS A 121 8.04 3.90 -7.90
CA CYS A 121 9.22 4.52 -8.50
C CYS A 121 10.09 5.26 -7.49
N PHE A 122 9.51 5.72 -6.38
CA PHE A 122 10.24 6.31 -5.26
C PHE A 122 10.66 5.27 -4.21
N LEU A 123 9.75 4.38 -3.81
CA LEU A 123 9.98 3.40 -2.75
C LEU A 123 10.97 2.32 -3.14
N LEU A 124 10.94 1.81 -4.38
CA LEU A 124 11.85 0.74 -4.80
C LEU A 124 13.32 1.17 -4.72
N PRO A 125 13.73 2.34 -5.28
CA PRO A 125 15.10 2.82 -5.09
C PRO A 125 15.46 3.10 -3.63
N LEU A 126 14.53 3.69 -2.86
CA LEU A 126 14.76 3.96 -1.43
C LEU A 126 15.04 2.67 -0.65
N LEU A 127 14.21 1.64 -0.85
CA LEU A 127 14.38 0.35 -0.19
C LEU A 127 15.68 -0.34 -0.63
N ALA A 128 16.05 -0.23 -1.90
CA ALA A 128 17.31 -0.77 -2.39
C ALA A 128 18.51 -0.12 -1.68
N GLN A 129 18.48 1.20 -1.56
CA GLN A 129 19.52 1.95 -0.87
C GLN A 129 19.58 1.62 0.63
N LEU A 130 18.42 1.56 1.30
CA LEU A 130 18.34 1.16 2.71
C LEU A 130 18.86 -0.26 2.94
N ALA A 131 18.51 -1.20 2.06
CA ALA A 131 18.99 -2.57 2.13
C ALA A 131 20.53 -2.60 2.08
N LYS A 132 21.10 -1.89 1.11
CA LYS A 132 22.54 -1.78 0.92
C LYS A 132 23.24 -1.09 2.09
N GLU A 133 22.69 0.02 2.60
CA GLU A 133 23.25 0.74 3.75
C GLU A 133 23.20 -0.09 5.02
N SER A 134 22.14 -0.89 5.22
CA SER A 134 21.97 -1.72 6.41
C SER A 134 23.10 -2.72 6.65
N GLN A 135 23.82 -3.12 5.60
CA GLN A 135 25.00 -3.99 5.70
C GLN A 135 26.16 -3.34 6.47
N SER A 136 26.16 -2.00 6.58
CA SER A 136 27.18 -1.23 7.30
C SER A 136 26.74 -0.77 8.69
N TRP A 137 25.48 -1.02 9.07
CA TRP A 137 24.98 -0.59 10.36
C TRP A 137 25.57 -1.45 11.47
N GLU A 138 25.98 -0.81 12.56
CA GLU A 138 26.38 -1.53 13.77
C GLU A 138 25.18 -2.29 14.34
N GLU A 139 25.45 -3.47 14.91
CA GLU A 139 24.41 -4.23 15.59
C GLU A 139 23.77 -3.34 16.67
N CYS A 140 22.44 -3.21 16.59
CA CYS A 140 21.67 -2.49 17.60
C CYS A 140 22.05 -3.07 18.97
N PRO A 141 22.60 -2.27 19.90
CA PRO A 141 23.04 -2.79 21.18
C PRO A 141 21.88 -3.51 21.84
N LEU A 142 22.06 -4.81 22.12
CA LEU A 142 21.06 -5.58 22.86
C LEU A 142 20.76 -4.81 24.15
N HIS A 143 19.54 -4.29 24.28
CA HIS A 143 19.11 -3.67 25.52
C HIS A 143 19.19 -4.76 26.58
N GLN A 144 20.20 -4.69 27.44
CA GLN A 144 20.33 -5.56 28.60
C GLN A 144 19.01 -5.44 29.36
N GLN A 145 18.28 -6.56 29.47
CA GLN A 145 17.08 -6.63 30.28
C GLN A 145 17.45 -6.22 31.71
N THR A 146 17.20 -4.96 32.07
CA THR A 146 17.25 -4.55 33.47
C THR A 146 16.07 -5.23 34.14
N ASN A 147 16.37 -6.26 34.95
CA ASN A 147 15.41 -6.91 35.83
C ASN A 147 14.95 -5.91 36.89
N ILE A 148 13.95 -5.10 36.55
CA ILE A 148 13.18 -4.32 37.51
C ILE A 148 11.81 -4.99 37.62
N GLY A 149 11.64 -5.79 38.66
CA GLY A 149 10.31 -6.23 39.12
C GLY A 149 9.68 -7.46 38.45
N GLY A 150 10.47 -8.48 38.06
CA GLY A 150 9.93 -9.83 37.84
C GLY A 150 9.01 -10.04 36.61
N ILE A 151 8.90 -9.06 35.72
CA ILE A 151 8.17 -9.20 34.46
C ILE A 151 9.18 -9.39 33.33
N SER A 152 9.38 -10.64 32.90
CA SER A 152 10.11 -10.96 31.68
C SER A 152 9.33 -10.43 30.48
N LYS A 153 9.81 -9.34 29.86
CA LYS A 153 9.36 -8.92 28.53
C LYS A 153 10.18 -9.70 27.51
N SER A 154 9.53 -10.62 26.79
CA SER A 154 10.12 -11.33 25.66
C SER A 154 10.52 -10.30 24.60
N THR A 155 11.80 -10.27 24.25
CA THR A 155 12.32 -9.52 23.11
C THR A 155 11.60 -9.97 21.83
N PRO A 156 11.11 -9.07 20.96
CA PRO A 156 10.64 -9.50 19.65
C PRO A 156 11.80 -10.16 18.88
N PRO A 157 11.53 -11.18 18.05
CA PRO A 157 12.58 -11.83 17.29
C PRO A 157 13.28 -10.80 16.40
N ASN A 158 14.60 -10.71 16.52
CA ASN A 158 15.44 -9.87 15.68
C ASN A 158 15.17 -10.22 14.21
N LEU A 159 14.73 -9.24 13.40
CA LEU A 159 14.84 -9.30 11.95
C LEU A 159 16.33 -9.12 11.60
N LEU A 160 17.08 -10.21 11.77
CA LEU A 160 18.50 -10.27 11.38
C LEU A 160 18.57 -10.38 9.86
N PHE A 161 18.85 -9.27 9.20
CA PHE A 161 19.36 -9.26 7.85
C PHE A 161 20.90 -9.30 7.94
N HIS A 162 21.52 -10.49 7.89
CA HIS A 162 22.54 -10.87 6.91
C HIS A 162 23.29 -12.17 7.25
N ASN A 163 23.94 -12.70 6.20
CA ASN A 163 24.83 -13.86 6.09
C ASN A 163 24.14 -15.22 5.86
N GLY A 164 24.03 -15.55 4.58
CA GLY A 164 23.54 -16.82 4.04
C GLY A 164 24.28 -18.05 4.59
N THR A 165 23.83 -18.52 5.75
CA THR A 165 23.91 -19.93 6.12
C THR A 165 22.54 -20.35 6.62
N THR A 166 21.89 -21.20 5.85
CA THR A 166 20.71 -21.95 6.29
C THR A 166 21.10 -22.78 7.51
N GLN A 167 20.72 -22.34 8.70
CA GLN A 167 20.47 -23.25 9.81
C GLN A 167 18.98 -23.34 10.09
N ASN A 168 18.57 -24.59 10.15
CA ASN A 168 17.22 -25.10 10.21
C ASN A 168 16.52 -24.60 11.49
N VAL A 169 15.66 -23.58 11.37
CA VAL A 169 14.76 -23.17 12.46
C VAL A 169 13.36 -23.72 12.14
N PRO A 170 12.73 -24.49 13.05
CA PRO A 170 11.45 -25.12 12.77
C PRO A 170 10.36 -24.07 12.55
N LYS A 171 9.56 -24.28 11.50
CA LYS A 171 8.33 -23.55 11.21
C LYS A 171 7.44 -23.45 12.44
N GLN A 172 7.26 -22.26 12.99
CA GLN A 172 6.08 -21.90 13.78
C GLN A 172 5.60 -20.49 13.37
N PHE A 173 4.83 -20.44 12.30
CA PHE A 173 3.86 -19.36 12.11
C PHE A 173 2.71 -19.63 13.10
N GLY A 174 2.56 -18.78 14.10
CA GLY A 174 1.46 -18.91 15.06
C GLY A 174 1.46 -17.79 16.10
N HIS A 175 0.30 -17.16 16.25
CA HIS A 175 -0.09 -16.21 17.29
C HIS A 175 0.26 -14.72 17.10
N TRP A 176 -0.62 -14.05 16.34
CA TRP A 176 -0.96 -12.65 16.61
C TRP A 176 -1.58 -12.56 18.01
N PHE A 177 -0.95 -11.81 18.92
CA PHE A 177 -1.50 -11.57 20.26
C PHE A 177 -2.37 -10.30 20.30
N TYR A 178 -3.52 -10.52 20.91
CA TYR A 178 -4.63 -9.65 21.30
C TYR A 178 -4.20 -8.36 22.04
N ILE A 179 -4.78 -7.21 21.67
CA ILE A 179 -4.72 -5.97 22.46
C ILE A 179 -6.05 -5.83 23.22
N PRO A 180 -6.08 -5.92 24.57
CA PRO A 180 -7.27 -5.58 25.33
C PRO A 180 -7.38 -4.07 25.47
N SER A 181 -8.59 -3.56 25.18
CA SER A 181 -8.96 -2.17 25.48
C SER A 181 -9.23 -2.03 26.99
N MET A 182 -8.45 -1.18 27.65
CA MET A 182 -8.76 -0.53 28.93
C MET A 182 -8.14 0.88 28.84
N HIS A 183 -8.85 2.00 28.91
CA HIS A 183 -10.16 2.36 29.42
C HIS A 183 -10.93 3.24 28.41
#